data_AF-A0A5J4P7X0-F1
#
_entry.id   AF-A0A5J4P7X0-F1
#
_cell.length_a   1.000
_cell.length_b   1.000
_cell.length_c   1.000
_cell.angle_alpha   90.00
_cell.angle_beta   90.00
_cell.angle_gamma   90.00
#
_symmetry.space_group_name_H-M   'P 1'
#
loop_
_entity.id
_entity.type
_entity.pdbx_description
1 polymer ?
#
loop_
_entity_poly.entity_id
_entity_poly.type
_entity_poly.pdbx_seq_one_letter_code
_entity_poly.pdbx_strand_id
1 'polypeptide(L)'
;ATSGKEHLKTVILQSHVDMVCEKNSDVNHNFLTDAIQIEIDGEWMKAKGTTLGADNGIGVAAALALLASEDIEHGPIECLFTVDEETGLTGAFALKKGFLSGDILLNLDSEDEGELFIGCAGGIRTTGIFKYKEAPVPNGYFFFQVIVKGLKGGHSGCDIHLRRGNANKILNRFLTQTA
;
A
#
# COMPACT_ATOMS: atom_id res chain seq x y z
N ALA A 1 0.81 -22.50 21.29
CA ALA A 1 1.06 -23.75 20.54
C ALA A 1 -0.01 -24.73 20.95
N THR A 2 -0.52 -25.52 20.01
CA THR A 2 -1.43 -26.61 20.34
C THR A 2 -0.68 -27.74 21.07
N SER A 3 -1.41 -28.51 21.87
CA SER A 3 -0.81 -29.57 22.70
C SER A 3 0.04 -30.53 21.87
N GLY A 4 1.28 -30.77 22.29
CA GLY A 4 2.22 -31.67 21.63
C GLY A 4 3.04 -31.04 20.51
N LYS A 5 2.82 -29.76 20.18
CA LYS A 5 3.59 -29.01 19.15
C LYS A 5 4.51 -27.93 19.70
N GLU A 6 4.73 -27.90 21.02
CA GLU A 6 5.55 -26.89 21.70
C GLU A 6 7.04 -26.95 21.32
N HIS A 7 7.50 -28.12 20.86
CA HIS A 7 8.88 -28.37 20.44
C HIS A 7 9.18 -27.90 19.02
N LEU A 8 8.15 -27.47 18.26
CA LEU A 8 8.33 -26.94 16.91
C LEU A 8 8.92 -25.53 16.96
N LYS A 9 9.52 -25.11 15.83
CA LYS A 9 10.02 -23.75 15.67
C LYS A 9 8.89 -22.73 15.81
N THR A 10 9.18 -21.64 16.51
CA THR A 10 8.26 -20.49 16.60
C THR A 10 8.17 -19.80 15.24
N VAL A 11 6.94 -19.56 14.78
CA VAL A 11 6.63 -18.84 13.54
C VAL A 11 6.04 -17.48 13.86
N ILE A 12 6.58 -16.43 13.24
CA ILE A 12 6.04 -15.08 13.27
C ILE A 12 5.11 -14.90 12.07
N LEU A 13 3.86 -14.54 12.32
CA LEU A 13 2.96 -14.03 11.30
C LEU A 13 3.02 -12.50 11.36
N GLN A 14 3.40 -11.85 10.27
CA GLN A 14 3.53 -10.40 10.23
C GLN A 14 2.59 -9.77 9.21
N SER A 15 1.92 -8.72 9.66
CA SER A 15 1.02 -7.86 8.89
C SER A 15 1.16 -6.41 9.35
N HIS A 16 0.68 -5.45 8.57
CA HIS A 16 0.54 -4.05 9.01
C HIS A 16 -0.94 -3.69 9.24
N VAL A 17 -1.18 -2.68 10.08
CA VAL A 17 -2.55 -2.33 10.54
C VAL A 17 -3.10 -1.02 9.97
N ASP A 18 -2.24 -0.21 9.39
CA ASP A 18 -2.65 0.96 8.62
C ASP A 18 -3.17 0.55 7.23
N MET A 19 -3.83 1.50 6.55
CA MET A 19 -4.31 1.31 5.19
C MET A 19 -4.13 2.61 4.41
N VAL A 20 -3.97 2.51 3.09
CA VAL A 20 -4.09 3.70 2.23
C VAL A 20 -5.50 4.28 2.33
N CYS A 21 -5.61 5.57 2.65
CA CYS A 21 -6.88 6.29 2.81
C CYS A 21 -7.25 7.08 1.54
N GLU A 22 -7.64 6.38 0.47
CA GLU A 22 -8.04 7.00 -0.81
C GLU A 22 -9.54 6.82 -1.08
N LYS A 23 -10.15 7.82 -1.72
CA LYS A 23 -11.58 7.82 -2.05
C LYS A 23 -11.87 8.47 -3.39
N ASN A 24 -12.97 8.08 -4.00
CA ASN A 24 -13.47 8.74 -5.21
C ASN A 24 -13.82 10.21 -4.89
N SER A 25 -13.67 11.07 -5.89
CA SER A 25 -13.82 12.54 -5.72
C SER A 25 -15.20 12.99 -5.25
N ASP A 26 -16.23 12.19 -5.52
CA ASP A 26 -17.63 12.42 -5.19
C ASP A 26 -18.06 11.79 -3.85
N VAL A 27 -17.17 11.07 -3.16
CA VAL A 27 -17.46 10.37 -1.90
C VAL A 27 -17.08 11.23 -0.70
N ASN A 28 -18.06 11.51 0.16
CA ASN A 28 -17.83 12.15 1.45
C ASN A 28 -17.61 11.09 2.54
N HIS A 29 -16.34 10.76 2.80
CA HIS A 29 -15.91 9.84 3.84
C HIS A 29 -14.75 10.45 4.63
N ASN A 30 -14.79 10.33 5.96
CA ASN A 30 -13.73 10.70 6.88
C ASN A 30 -13.09 9.44 7.50
N PHE A 31 -11.92 9.04 7.01
CA PHE A 31 -11.20 7.85 7.47
C PHE A 31 -10.85 7.83 8.96
N LEU A 32 -10.87 8.99 9.64
CA LEU A 32 -10.60 9.05 11.08
C LEU A 32 -11.81 8.65 11.95
N THR A 33 -13.03 8.70 11.39
CA THR A 33 -14.27 8.52 12.17
C THR A 33 -15.25 7.55 11.56
N ASP A 34 -15.23 7.42 10.24
CA ASP A 34 -16.25 6.69 9.49
C ASP A 34 -15.76 5.28 9.22
N ALA A 35 -16.61 4.29 9.46
CA ALA A 35 -16.29 2.90 9.15
C ALA A 35 -16.30 2.67 7.63
N ILE A 36 -15.40 1.82 7.13
CA ILE A 36 -15.39 1.37 5.74
C ILE A 36 -16.69 0.64 5.41
N GLN A 37 -17.36 1.09 4.34
CA GLN A 37 -18.64 0.52 3.91
C GLN A 37 -18.39 -0.58 2.89
N ILE A 38 -18.55 -1.84 3.31
CA ILE A 38 -18.26 -3.01 2.49
C ILE A 38 -19.47 -3.34 1.58
N GLU A 39 -19.18 -3.82 0.38
CA GLU A 39 -20.13 -4.47 -0.52
C GLU A 39 -19.56 -5.77 -1.08
N ILE A 40 -20.44 -6.75 -1.28
CA ILE A 40 -20.11 -8.01 -1.95
C ILE A 40 -20.66 -7.94 -3.37
N ASP A 41 -19.79 -8.12 -4.35
CA ASP A 41 -20.07 -8.08 -5.78
C ASP A 41 -19.59 -9.39 -6.42
N GLY A 42 -20.49 -10.37 -6.45
CA GLY A 42 -20.18 -11.74 -6.87
C GLY A 42 -19.17 -12.40 -5.93
N GLU A 43 -17.99 -12.71 -6.45
CA GLU A 43 -16.88 -13.30 -5.70
C GLU A 43 -15.97 -12.26 -5.04
N TRP A 44 -16.24 -10.96 -5.25
CA TRP A 44 -15.41 -9.88 -4.76
C TRP A 44 -16.00 -9.18 -3.54
N MET A 45 -15.15 -8.88 -2.55
CA MET A 45 -15.44 -7.91 -1.51
C MET A 45 -14.81 -6.57 -1.90
N LYS A 46 -15.58 -5.48 -1.82
CA LYS A 46 -15.16 -4.12 -2.20
C LYS A 46 -15.61 -3.12 -1.14
N ALA A 47 -15.00 -1.93 -1.16
CA ALA A 47 -15.52 -0.78 -0.42
C ALA A 47 -16.27 0.18 -1.34
N LYS A 48 -17.31 0.82 -0.80
CA LYS A 48 -18.17 1.73 -1.56
C LYS A 48 -17.47 3.08 -1.81
N GLY A 49 -16.71 3.14 -2.89
CA GLY A 49 -16.06 4.36 -3.38
C GLY A 49 -14.88 4.86 -2.53
N THR A 50 -14.33 3.97 -1.69
CA THR A 50 -13.09 4.17 -0.93
C THR A 50 -12.17 2.98 -1.16
N THR A 51 -10.93 3.07 -0.69
CA THR A 51 -10.09 1.89 -0.44
C THR A 51 -10.74 0.97 0.58
N LEU A 52 -10.50 -0.34 0.43
CA LEU A 52 -11.07 -1.37 1.31
C LEU A 52 -10.19 -1.66 2.53
N GLY A 53 -8.87 -1.46 2.43
CA GLY A 53 -7.92 -1.91 3.45
C GLY A 53 -7.78 -3.43 3.51
N ALA A 54 -8.02 -4.13 2.39
CA ALA A 54 -7.74 -5.55 2.28
C ALA A 54 -6.25 -5.83 2.44
N ASP A 55 -5.42 -4.95 1.87
CA ASP A 55 -4.01 -4.85 2.19
C ASP A 55 -3.81 -3.90 3.40
N ASN A 56 -3.30 -4.34 4.56
CA ASN A 56 -3.09 -5.74 4.97
C ASN A 56 -4.13 -6.29 5.95
N GLY A 57 -5.35 -5.74 5.92
CA GLY A 57 -6.44 -6.16 6.80
C GLY A 57 -6.79 -7.66 6.72
N ILE A 58 -6.64 -8.31 5.56
CA ILE A 58 -6.86 -9.75 5.42
C ILE A 58 -5.77 -10.55 6.14
N GLY A 59 -4.51 -10.16 6.02
CA GLY A 59 -3.40 -10.77 6.74
C GLY A 59 -3.56 -10.63 8.26
N VAL A 60 -3.95 -9.43 8.72
CA VAL A 60 -4.29 -9.18 10.13
C VAL A 60 -5.43 -10.09 10.60
N ALA A 61 -6.51 -10.18 9.82
CA ALA A 61 -7.65 -11.03 10.16
C ALA A 61 -7.28 -12.51 10.22
N ALA A 62 -6.44 -13.01 9.29
CA ALA A 62 -5.97 -14.39 9.28
C ALA A 62 -5.12 -14.72 10.51
N ALA A 63 -4.19 -13.84 10.89
CA ALA A 63 -3.38 -14.00 12.09
C ALA A 63 -4.25 -14.02 13.37
N LEU A 64 -5.21 -13.10 13.48
CA LEU A 64 -6.16 -13.06 14.60
C LEU A 64 -7.07 -14.30 14.64
N ALA A 65 -7.52 -14.79 13.48
CA ALA A 65 -8.32 -16.01 13.40
C ALA A 65 -7.53 -17.22 13.90
N LEU A 66 -6.24 -17.35 13.54
CA LEU A 66 -5.38 -18.42 14.07
C LEU A 66 -5.19 -18.31 15.59
N LEU A 67 -5.03 -17.10 16.13
CA LEU A 67 -4.92 -16.88 17.58
C LEU A 67 -6.21 -17.24 18.33
N ALA A 68 -7.37 -17.01 17.72
CA ALA A 68 -8.68 -17.29 18.32
C ALA A 68 -9.15 -18.73 18.09
N SER A 69 -8.54 -19.45 17.16
CA SER A 69 -8.91 -20.81 16.78
C SER A 69 -8.58 -21.83 17.88
N GLU A 70 -9.48 -22.79 18.08
CA GLU A 70 -9.26 -23.95 18.96
C GLU A 70 -9.04 -25.26 18.19
N ASP A 71 -9.24 -25.26 16.87
CA ASP A 71 -9.28 -26.45 16.02
C ASP A 71 -8.17 -26.51 14.96
N ILE A 72 -7.38 -25.44 14.79
CA ILE A 72 -6.19 -25.42 13.95
C ILE A 72 -4.96 -25.82 14.75
N GLU A 73 -4.31 -26.92 14.39
CA GLU A 73 -3.05 -27.33 15.03
C GLU A 73 -1.86 -26.49 14.59
N HIS A 74 -1.10 -25.93 15.53
CA HIS A 74 0.05 -25.09 15.23
C HIS A 74 1.16 -25.19 16.30
N GLY A 75 2.40 -24.91 15.89
CA GLY A 75 3.53 -24.72 16.81
C GLY A 75 3.41 -23.43 17.64
N PRO A 76 4.46 -22.97 18.32
CA PRO A 76 4.46 -21.64 18.90
C PRO A 76 4.30 -20.58 17.79
N ILE A 77 3.42 -19.61 18.01
CA ILE A 77 3.16 -18.52 17.06
C ILE A 77 3.32 -17.18 17.75
N GLU A 78 3.88 -16.21 17.03
CA GLU A 78 3.92 -14.80 17.41
C GLU A 78 3.24 -14.01 16.29
N CYS A 79 2.36 -13.06 16.62
CA CYS A 79 1.75 -12.19 15.62
C CYS A 79 2.32 -10.78 15.77
N LEU A 80 3.00 -10.30 14.74
CA LEU A 80 3.58 -8.96 14.68
C LEU A 80 2.70 -8.06 13.81
N PHE A 81 2.13 -7.04 14.43
CA PHE A 81 1.32 -6.02 13.75
C PHE A 81 2.08 -4.70 13.71
N THR A 82 2.63 -4.36 12.56
CA THR A 82 3.39 -3.12 12.35
C THR A 82 2.46 -1.95 12.02
N VAL A 83 2.91 -0.74 12.33
CA VAL A 83 2.21 0.49 11.98
C VAL A 83 2.96 1.22 10.87
N ASP A 84 2.20 1.95 10.05
CA ASP A 84 2.71 2.94 9.10
C ASP A 84 3.61 2.32 8.03
N GLU A 85 3.13 1.25 7.38
CA GLU A 85 3.76 0.65 6.20
C GLU A 85 3.68 1.63 5.03
N GLU A 86 2.48 2.12 4.77
CA GLU A 86 2.06 2.72 3.49
C GLU A 86 2.72 4.07 3.20
N THR A 87 3.25 4.72 4.24
CA THR A 87 3.90 6.03 4.10
C THR A 87 5.41 5.99 4.28
N GLY A 88 5.92 5.15 5.20
CA GLY A 88 7.30 5.27 5.63
C GLY A 88 7.92 4.05 6.32
N LEU A 89 7.19 2.94 6.49
CA LEU A 89 7.64 1.73 7.18
C LEU A 89 8.14 1.99 8.62
N THR A 90 7.60 2.99 9.31
CA THR A 90 8.21 3.47 10.56
C THR A 90 8.15 2.44 11.69
N GLY A 91 7.06 1.66 11.77
CA GLY A 91 6.93 0.56 12.71
C GLY A 91 7.95 -0.56 12.46
N ALA A 92 8.19 -0.91 11.19
CA ALA A 92 9.16 -1.92 10.81
C ALA A 92 10.60 -1.50 11.17
N PHE A 93 10.97 -0.24 10.88
CA PHE A 93 12.29 0.30 11.24
C PHE A 93 12.53 0.42 12.74
N ALA A 94 11.47 0.61 13.53
CA ALA A 94 11.56 0.76 14.99
C ALA A 94 11.65 -0.58 15.75
N LEU A 95 11.47 -1.72 15.07
CA LEU A 95 11.47 -3.04 15.68
C LEU A 95 12.84 -3.35 16.31
N LYS A 96 12.85 -3.62 17.62
CA LYS A 96 14.08 -3.88 18.36
C LYS A 96 14.46 -5.34 18.33
N LYS A 97 15.76 -5.61 18.29
CA LYS A 97 16.32 -6.96 18.44
C LYS A 97 15.85 -7.60 19.74
N GLY A 98 15.44 -8.87 19.67
CA GLY A 98 14.99 -9.65 20.82
C GLY A 98 13.55 -9.39 21.26
N PHE A 99 12.78 -8.58 20.50
CA PHE A 99 11.35 -8.40 20.73
C PHE A 99 10.53 -9.65 20.37
N LEU A 100 10.95 -10.36 19.33
CA LEU A 100 10.37 -11.61 18.86
C LEU A 100 11.36 -12.77 19.05
N SER A 101 10.82 -13.96 19.27
CA SER A 101 11.59 -15.19 19.46
C SER A 101 11.56 -16.13 18.26
N GLY A 102 10.70 -15.86 17.27
CA GLY A 102 10.57 -16.67 16.05
C GLY A 102 11.81 -16.75 15.17
N ASP A 103 12.04 -17.93 14.60
CA ASP A 103 13.08 -18.20 13.61
C ASP A 103 12.58 -18.07 12.16
N ILE A 104 11.26 -18.10 11.99
CA ILE A 104 10.58 -18.06 10.69
C ILE A 104 9.61 -16.89 10.72
N LEU A 105 9.66 -16.02 9.71
CA LEU A 105 8.68 -14.96 9.52
C LEU A 105 7.92 -15.22 8.23
N LEU A 106 6.59 -15.27 8.33
CA LEU A 106 5.65 -15.26 7.23
C LEU A 106 5.00 -13.87 7.20
N ASN A 107 5.43 -13.06 6.24
CA ASN A 107 4.77 -11.80 5.92
C ASN A 107 3.53 -12.14 5.08
N LEU A 108 2.38 -11.58 5.47
CA LEU A 108 1.08 -11.85 4.84
C LEU A 108 0.66 -10.71 3.90
N ASP A 109 1.63 -9.98 3.36
CA ASP A 109 1.51 -8.72 2.61
C ASP A 109 1.65 -8.89 1.10
N SER A 110 1.41 -10.11 0.64
CA SER A 110 1.37 -10.44 -0.78
C SER A 110 -0.08 -10.46 -1.24
N GLU A 111 -0.34 -9.84 -2.40
CA GLU A 111 -1.68 -9.66 -2.94
C GLU A 111 -2.07 -10.70 -4.01
N ASP A 112 -1.15 -11.58 -4.42
CA ASP A 112 -1.36 -12.55 -5.49
C ASP A 112 -1.41 -13.99 -4.95
N GLU A 113 -2.55 -14.66 -5.13
CA GLU A 113 -2.73 -16.04 -4.68
C GLU A 113 -1.80 -17.01 -5.45
N GLY A 114 -1.16 -17.92 -4.72
CA GLY A 114 -0.28 -18.93 -5.31
C GLY A 114 1.13 -18.43 -5.63
N GLU A 115 1.43 -17.18 -5.29
CA GLU A 115 2.76 -16.61 -5.43
C GLU A 115 3.48 -16.51 -4.08
N LEU A 116 4.81 -16.70 -4.08
CA LEU A 116 5.66 -16.58 -2.90
C LEU A 116 6.79 -15.60 -3.18
N PHE A 117 6.83 -14.52 -2.41
CA PHE A 117 7.83 -13.48 -2.55
C PHE A 117 9.01 -13.77 -1.63
N ILE A 118 10.22 -13.84 -2.22
CA ILE A 118 11.48 -14.08 -1.49
C ILE A 118 12.41 -12.86 -1.49
N GLY A 119 11.91 -11.72 -1.97
CA GLY A 119 12.64 -10.46 -2.02
C GLY A 119 11.81 -9.33 -2.60
N CYS A 120 12.19 -8.10 -2.28
CA CYS A 120 11.54 -6.88 -2.76
C CYS A 120 12.59 -5.81 -3.12
N ALA A 121 12.14 -4.75 -3.80
CA ALA A 121 12.98 -3.58 -4.04
C ALA A 121 13.01 -2.67 -2.80
N GLY A 122 14.13 -1.96 -2.59
CA GLY A 122 14.18 -0.84 -1.65
C GLY A 122 13.56 0.43 -2.24
N GLY A 123 13.25 1.41 -1.38
CA GLY A 123 12.67 2.69 -1.77
C GLY A 123 13.47 3.90 -1.28
N ILE A 124 13.48 4.99 -2.05
CA ILE A 124 14.00 6.30 -1.61
C ILE A 124 13.16 7.42 -2.21
N ARG A 125 12.83 8.43 -1.39
CA ARG A 125 12.13 9.64 -1.84
C ARG A 125 13.14 10.70 -2.25
N THR A 126 12.99 11.24 -3.47
CA THR A 126 13.78 12.37 -3.96
C THR A 126 12.86 13.52 -4.33
N THR A 127 13.20 14.74 -3.90
CA THR A 127 12.40 15.95 -4.16
C THR A 127 13.22 16.96 -4.97
N GLY A 128 12.72 17.31 -6.15
CA GLY A 128 13.28 18.40 -6.96
C GLY A 128 12.53 19.70 -6.70
N ILE A 129 13.24 20.77 -6.34
CA ILE A 129 12.64 22.10 -6.07
C ILE A 129 13.20 23.10 -7.08
N PHE A 130 12.32 23.75 -7.82
CA PHE A 130 12.69 24.82 -8.75
C PHE A 130 12.14 26.16 -8.26
N LYS A 131 12.97 27.21 -8.30
CA LYS A 131 12.56 28.59 -8.02
C LYS A 131 12.49 29.35 -9.33
N TYR A 132 11.38 30.04 -9.56
CA TYR A 132 11.18 30.88 -10.74
C TYR A 132 10.93 32.33 -10.32
N LYS A 133 11.12 33.26 -11.26
CA LYS A 133 10.74 34.67 -11.10
C LYS A 133 9.48 34.91 -11.91
N GLU A 134 8.47 35.48 -11.26
CA GLU A 134 7.27 35.94 -11.94
C GLU A 134 7.57 37.20 -12.76
N ALA A 135 6.86 37.35 -13.88
CA ALA A 135 6.94 38.51 -14.75
C ALA A 135 5.53 38.89 -15.23
N PRO A 136 5.26 40.18 -15.50
CA PRO A 136 3.98 40.59 -16.05
C PRO A 136 3.77 39.96 -17.43
N VAL A 137 2.54 39.53 -17.70
CA VAL A 137 2.18 38.96 -19.01
C VAL A 137 2.10 40.09 -20.05
N PRO A 138 2.73 39.95 -21.23
CA PRO A 138 2.64 40.96 -22.27
C PRO A 138 1.21 41.17 -22.77
N ASN A 139 0.86 42.42 -23.12
CA ASN A 139 -0.43 42.75 -23.70
C ASN A 139 -0.66 42.01 -25.03
N GLY A 140 -1.90 41.55 -25.26
CA GLY A 140 -2.29 40.86 -26.49
C GLY A 140 -2.10 39.34 -26.48
N TYR A 141 -1.62 38.76 -25.38
CA TYR A 141 -1.57 37.31 -25.20
C TYR A 141 -2.97 36.77 -24.88
N PHE A 142 -3.29 35.58 -25.40
CA PHE A 142 -4.46 34.81 -24.99
C PHE A 142 -4.03 33.61 -24.16
N PHE A 143 -4.91 33.16 -23.26
CA PHE A 143 -4.62 32.07 -22.33
C PHE A 143 -5.42 30.84 -22.72
N PHE A 144 -4.79 29.67 -22.57
CA PHE A 144 -5.46 28.39 -22.73
C PHE A 144 -4.83 27.38 -21.79
N GLN A 145 -5.58 26.33 -21.47
CA GLN A 145 -5.14 25.25 -20.61
C GLN A 145 -4.85 24.01 -21.46
N VAL A 146 -3.68 23.41 -21.26
CA VAL A 146 -3.33 22.10 -21.83
C VAL A 146 -3.46 21.07 -20.73
N ILE A 147 -4.32 20.06 -20.94
CA ILE A 147 -4.57 18.99 -19.98
C ILE A 147 -4.22 17.66 -20.63
N VAL A 148 -3.39 16.86 -19.94
CA VAL A 148 -3.12 15.46 -20.28
C VAL A 148 -3.84 14.58 -19.25
N LYS A 149 -4.88 13.87 -19.69
CA LYS A 149 -5.71 12.99 -18.84
C LYS A 149 -6.12 11.72 -19.61
N GLY A 150 -6.71 10.75 -18.90
CA GLY A 150 -7.18 9.50 -19.52
C GLY A 150 -6.09 8.45 -19.76
N LEU A 151 -4.93 8.61 -19.11
CA LEU A 151 -3.90 7.57 -19.10
C LEU A 151 -4.32 6.45 -18.16
N LYS A 152 -3.83 5.23 -18.43
CA LYS A 152 -4.17 4.04 -17.64
C LYS A 152 -3.74 4.12 -16.16
N GLY A 153 -2.69 4.89 -15.84
CA GLY A 153 -2.13 4.93 -14.48
C GLY A 153 -1.50 3.60 -14.08
N GLY A 154 -1.23 3.39 -12.79
CA GLY A 154 -0.67 2.14 -12.25
C GLY A 154 0.25 2.34 -11.05
N HIS A 155 0.57 1.24 -10.38
CA HIS A 155 1.52 1.24 -9.26
C HIS A 155 2.95 1.47 -9.76
N SER A 156 3.65 2.47 -9.20
CA SER A 156 4.94 2.94 -9.75
C SER A 156 6.09 1.93 -9.65
N GLY A 157 5.98 0.90 -8.80
CA GLY A 157 6.90 -0.23 -8.72
C GLY A 157 6.44 -1.38 -9.62
N CYS A 158 5.34 -2.02 -9.24
CA CYS A 158 4.80 -3.22 -9.91
C CYS A 158 4.53 -2.99 -11.41
N ASP A 159 3.95 -1.85 -11.81
CA ASP A 159 3.60 -1.59 -13.21
C ASP A 159 4.72 -0.93 -14.04
N ILE A 160 5.89 -0.62 -13.46
CA ILE A 160 6.91 0.18 -14.16
C ILE A 160 7.42 -0.49 -15.44
N HIS A 161 7.49 -1.82 -15.42
CA HIS A 161 7.96 -2.64 -16.52
C HIS A 161 7.00 -2.63 -17.72
N LEU A 162 5.72 -2.27 -17.51
CA LEU A 162 4.69 -2.19 -18.55
C LEU A 162 4.84 -0.94 -19.44
N ARG A 163 5.74 -0.02 -19.09
CA ARG A 163 6.05 1.20 -19.87
C ARG A 163 4.81 2.06 -20.15
N ARG A 164 3.90 2.14 -19.17
CA ARG A 164 2.71 3.01 -19.24
C ARG A 164 3.14 4.48 -19.31
N GLY A 165 2.33 5.30 -20.00
CA GLY A 165 2.62 6.73 -20.14
C GLY A 165 2.57 7.46 -18.80
N ASN A 166 3.49 8.41 -18.60
CA ASN A 166 3.49 9.32 -17.45
C ASN A 166 3.01 10.71 -17.89
N ALA A 167 1.90 11.18 -17.32
CA ALA A 167 1.26 12.44 -17.72
C ALA A 167 2.20 13.65 -17.57
N ASN A 168 2.97 13.73 -16.48
CA ASN A 168 3.93 14.82 -16.24
C ASN A 168 5.03 14.83 -17.30
N LYS A 169 5.59 13.67 -17.62
CA LYS A 169 6.64 13.54 -18.64
C LYS A 169 6.13 13.88 -20.03
N ILE A 170 4.91 13.47 -20.36
CA ILE A 170 4.28 13.75 -21.66
C ILE A 170 3.98 15.25 -21.80
N LEU A 171 3.37 15.87 -20.79
CA LEU A 171 3.10 17.31 -20.80
C LEU A 171 4.40 18.10 -20.92
N ASN A 172 5.43 17.77 -20.12
CA ASN A 172 6.73 18.43 -20.22
C ASN A 172 7.35 18.26 -21.60
N ARG A 173 7.30 17.05 -22.19
CA ARG A 173 7.82 16.82 -23.54
C ARG A 173 7.08 17.64 -24.59
N PHE A 174 5.76 17.76 -24.48
CA PHE A 174 4.98 18.62 -25.37
C PHE A 174 5.44 20.07 -25.26
N LEU A 175 5.51 20.62 -24.05
CA LEU A 175 5.87 22.01 -23.79
C LEU A 175 7.31 22.35 -24.22
N THR A 176 8.27 21.44 -24.01
CA THR A 176 9.69 21.70 -24.32
C THR A 176 10.05 21.48 -25.78
N GLN A 177 9.26 20.73 -26.55
CA GLN A 177 9.48 20.55 -28.00
C GLN A 177 8.85 21.66 -28.84
N THR A 178 7.89 22.39 -28.26
CA THR A 178 7.26 23.57 -28.88
C THR A 178 7.96 24.89 -28.53
N ALA A 179 8.94 24.85 -27.63
CA ALA A 179 9.80 25.97 -27.27
C ALA A 179 11.03 26.01 -28.19
#